data_AF-A0A428NXT0-F1
#
_entry.id   AF-A0A428NXT0-F1
#
_cell.length_a   1.000
_cell.length_b   1.000
_cell.length_c   1.000
_cell.angle_alpha   90.00
_cell.angle_beta   90.00
_cell.angle_gamma   90.00
#
_symmetry.space_group_name_H-M   'P 1'
#
loop_
_entity.id
_entity.type
_entity.pdbx_description
1 polymer ?
#
loop_
_entity_poly.entity_id
_entity_poly.type
_entity_poly.pdbx_seq_one_letter_code
_entity_poly.pdbx_strand_id
1 'polypeptide(L)'
;MRLLILAFAHFVGASTVLQLNGTTYYSPDSPAGSIRIEKSSHLGNVLPVTYINEFPSSVQDLQKKVTELLDGDDVISNSFLSTLILPSNVHVASEVKQYLKSTGTNTFLSTSASKLPSGPYFLHSSGHLSRVYRLYVDYNMAFVQGVIEGPDGTYLPSTASIGESVNAAISVPVPSRQYYPKPSAKQPLSGLRLGVKDIFNLKGIKTGAGSRAYFDLYPPADETASSLQRLIDLGAVVVGKLKTAQFAAGEVPTANYVDQLAPFNPRGDGYQSPSSSSCGTGAALASYDWLDLGTGTDTTGSIRGPSMANGLFGLRVTNASLPLDGILPVSSKMDTPGLIARDAKLLQTAYKSWFKAKSSYKSFPKRIVLPEESWLSSNMTSMPIFDKFIKDLSTLLGAKVERVDTNKSFIQHTGNKEGISSYISDYPFVLIRDQWRALGQPFIADYQERFGRFPFVNPVPRTGLALAGQIDESSYDKAAHHLEVYKEWYTSQLVPTCEDTLVIYPLGTGAELYRDQSLNTSPPTFLPPEAHTLQAAAAGVPDYAVPIGVRTFNSSVSMRQEKLPVSVGIIGGAGCDQMLLDLIVKLGDELDGFHGVVKTGRTMW
;
A
#
# COMPACT_ATOMS: atom_id res chain seq x y z
N MET A 1 -7.28 -55.76 22.89
CA MET A 1 -8.00 -54.48 22.97
C MET A 1 -7.42 -53.54 21.92
N ARG A 2 -8.03 -53.43 20.74
CA ARG A 2 -7.62 -52.47 19.70
C ARG A 2 -8.30 -51.14 20.02
N LEU A 3 -7.53 -50.12 20.42
CA LEU A 3 -8.05 -48.76 20.52
C LEU A 3 -8.48 -48.33 19.11
N LEU A 4 -9.79 -48.14 18.92
CA LEU A 4 -10.29 -47.35 17.80
C LEU A 4 -9.85 -45.90 18.04
N ILE A 5 -8.88 -45.43 17.28
CA ILE A 5 -8.60 -44.00 17.13
C ILE A 5 -9.74 -43.45 16.27
N LEU A 6 -10.75 -42.84 16.90
CA LEU A 6 -11.77 -42.08 16.21
C LEU A 6 -11.11 -40.84 15.60
N ALA A 7 -10.99 -40.83 14.27
CA ALA A 7 -10.64 -39.62 13.53
C ALA A 7 -11.87 -38.70 13.51
N PHE A 8 -11.78 -37.58 14.21
CA PHE A 8 -12.82 -36.54 14.17
C PHE A 8 -12.55 -35.60 12.99
N ALA A 9 -13.33 -35.72 11.91
CA ALA A 9 -13.45 -34.65 10.95
C ALA A 9 -14.28 -33.52 11.59
N HIS A 10 -13.68 -32.35 11.76
CA HIS A 10 -14.43 -31.15 12.13
C HIS A 10 -15.03 -30.53 10.87
N PHE A 11 -16.29 -30.13 10.93
CA PHE A 11 -16.87 -29.24 9.93
C PHE A 11 -16.06 -27.94 9.96
N VAL A 12 -15.23 -27.71 8.94
CA VAL A 12 -14.80 -26.36 8.60
C VAL A 12 -16.00 -25.81 7.83
N GLY A 13 -16.88 -25.07 8.51
CA GLY A 13 -18.17 -24.73 7.90
C GLY A 13 -17.98 -24.00 6.59
N ALA A 14 -18.86 -24.34 5.65
CA ALA A 14 -18.70 -23.98 4.25
C ALA A 14 -18.86 -22.47 4.10
N SER A 15 -17.75 -21.76 4.05
CA SER A 15 -17.74 -20.38 3.64
C SER A 15 -18.38 -20.28 2.26
N THR A 16 -19.38 -19.42 2.12
CA THR A 16 -20.29 -19.47 0.99
C THR A 16 -19.99 -18.35 0.02
N VAL A 17 -19.76 -18.69 -1.24
CA VAL A 17 -19.72 -17.73 -2.34
C VAL A 17 -21.15 -17.58 -2.87
N LEU A 18 -21.66 -16.35 -2.85
CA LEU A 18 -23.03 -16.00 -3.21
C LEU A 18 -23.03 -15.03 -4.38
N GLN A 19 -23.93 -15.21 -5.32
CA GLN A 19 -24.14 -14.24 -6.39
C GLN A 19 -25.46 -13.50 -6.15
N LEU A 20 -25.40 -12.17 -6.13
CA LEU A 20 -26.56 -11.30 -5.95
C LEU A 20 -26.52 -10.23 -7.04
N ASN A 21 -27.48 -10.30 -7.98
CA ASN A 21 -27.61 -9.39 -9.12
C ASN A 21 -26.29 -9.17 -9.88
N GLY A 22 -25.61 -10.27 -10.22
CA GLY A 22 -24.35 -10.25 -10.96
C GLY A 22 -23.11 -9.86 -10.15
N THR A 23 -23.26 -9.46 -8.88
CA THR A 23 -22.13 -9.22 -7.98
C THR A 23 -21.86 -10.45 -7.12
N THR A 24 -20.59 -10.83 -7.02
CA THR A 24 -20.16 -11.98 -6.22
C THR A 24 -19.76 -11.53 -4.82
N TYR A 25 -20.26 -12.22 -3.82
CA TYR A 25 -20.00 -11.98 -2.41
C TYR A 25 -19.45 -13.24 -1.75
N TYR A 26 -18.77 -13.01 -0.64
CA TYR A 26 -18.26 -14.03 0.26
C TYR A 26 -18.86 -13.83 1.65
N SER A 27 -19.36 -14.92 2.20
CA SER A 27 -19.90 -15.03 3.55
C SER A 27 -18.98 -15.97 4.35
N PRO A 28 -18.17 -15.45 5.29
CA PRO A 28 -17.38 -16.31 6.15
C PRO A 28 -18.30 -17.05 7.13
N ASP A 29 -17.88 -18.25 7.51
CA ASP A 29 -18.61 -19.14 8.44
C ASP A 29 -18.57 -18.66 9.91
N SER A 30 -17.94 -17.52 10.18
CA SER A 30 -17.95 -16.91 11.51
C SER A 30 -19.22 -16.07 11.70
N PRO A 31 -20.14 -16.46 12.61
CA PRO A 31 -21.35 -15.69 12.86
C PRO A 31 -20.99 -14.34 13.48
N ALA A 32 -21.53 -13.26 12.92
CA ALA A 32 -21.49 -11.92 13.50
C ALA A 32 -22.57 -11.73 14.58
N GLY A 33 -23.70 -12.43 14.45
CA GLY A 33 -24.80 -12.40 15.41
C GLY A 33 -25.90 -13.41 15.06
N SER A 34 -27.03 -13.37 15.77
CA SER A 34 -28.16 -14.27 15.52
C SER A 34 -29.51 -13.58 15.69
N ILE A 35 -30.52 -14.06 14.97
CA ILE A 35 -31.92 -13.66 15.12
C ILE A 35 -32.77 -14.90 15.38
N ARG A 36 -33.87 -14.73 16.12
CA ARG A 36 -34.84 -15.80 16.32
C ARG A 36 -35.83 -15.81 15.15
N ILE A 37 -35.68 -16.80 14.29
CA ILE A 37 -36.65 -17.07 13.22
C ILE A 37 -37.82 -17.86 13.83
N GLU A 38 -39.06 -17.41 13.65
CA GLU A 38 -40.23 -18.21 14.06
C GLU A 38 -40.30 -19.49 13.21
N LYS A 39 -40.51 -20.65 13.86
CA LYS A 39 -40.45 -21.99 13.25
C LYS A 39 -41.29 -22.18 11.97
N SER A 40 -42.26 -21.30 11.70
CA SER A 40 -43.12 -21.32 10.50
C SER A 40 -42.52 -20.63 9.27
N SER A 41 -41.42 -19.88 9.42
CA SER A 41 -40.77 -19.18 8.31
C SER A 41 -39.69 -20.06 7.68
N HIS A 42 -40.05 -20.78 6.62
CA HIS A 42 -39.11 -21.57 5.83
C HIS A 42 -38.18 -20.66 5.03
N LEU A 43 -37.07 -20.23 5.65
CA LEU A 43 -35.95 -19.61 4.95
C LEU A 43 -35.18 -20.71 4.21
N GLY A 44 -35.59 -21.00 2.97
CA GLY A 44 -34.95 -22.03 2.14
C GLY A 44 -33.53 -21.66 1.66
N ASN A 45 -33.18 -20.37 1.63
CA ASN A 45 -31.92 -19.83 1.09
C ASN A 45 -31.32 -18.76 2.03
N VAL A 46 -30.02 -18.49 1.87
CA VAL A 46 -29.34 -17.34 2.49
C VAL A 46 -29.93 -16.03 1.95
N LEU A 47 -30.37 -15.13 2.83
CA LEU A 47 -30.98 -13.85 2.44
C LEU A 47 -30.02 -12.67 2.63
N PRO A 48 -29.91 -11.75 1.64
CA PRO A 48 -29.30 -10.44 1.86
C PRO A 48 -30.24 -9.57 2.70
N VAL A 49 -29.74 -9.03 3.80
CA VAL A 49 -30.51 -8.21 4.74
C VAL A 49 -29.69 -7.00 5.19
N THR A 50 -30.36 -5.96 5.69
CA THR A 50 -29.70 -4.82 6.33
C THR A 50 -30.07 -4.78 7.81
N TYR A 51 -29.07 -4.79 8.70
CA TYR A 51 -29.28 -4.53 10.12
C TYR A 51 -29.25 -3.02 10.36
N ILE A 52 -30.21 -2.48 11.12
CA ILE A 52 -30.23 -1.07 11.53
C ILE A 52 -30.22 -1.02 13.05
N ASN A 53 -29.07 -0.67 13.63
CA ASN A 53 -28.85 -0.71 15.08
C ASN A 53 -29.62 0.36 15.85
N GLU A 54 -29.73 1.56 15.29
CA GLU A 54 -30.52 2.68 15.80
C GLU A 54 -31.63 2.98 14.81
N PHE A 55 -32.83 2.50 15.10
CA PHE A 55 -33.91 2.57 14.13
C PHE A 55 -34.55 3.97 14.09
N PRO A 56 -34.69 4.58 12.90
CA PRO A 56 -35.26 5.91 12.74
C PRO A 56 -36.73 6.03 13.20
N SER A 57 -37.09 7.18 13.78
CA SER A 57 -38.43 7.44 14.32
C SER A 57 -39.44 7.95 13.28
N SER A 58 -38.97 8.42 12.12
CA SER A 58 -39.82 8.95 11.04
C SER A 58 -39.45 8.34 9.69
N VAL A 59 -40.35 8.46 8.70
CA VAL A 59 -40.09 8.01 7.32
C VAL A 59 -38.91 8.77 6.71
N GLN A 60 -38.81 10.08 6.97
CA GLN A 60 -37.74 10.92 6.46
C GLN A 60 -36.37 10.49 7.02
N ASP A 61 -36.30 10.21 8.32
CA ASP A 61 -35.06 9.75 8.97
C ASP A 61 -34.67 8.35 8.48
N LEU A 62 -35.65 7.48 8.20
CA LEU A 62 -35.40 6.17 7.59
C LEU A 62 -34.79 6.30 6.20
N GLN A 63 -35.36 7.16 5.35
CA GLN A 63 -34.83 7.42 4.01
C GLN A 63 -33.41 8.00 4.09
N LYS A 64 -33.17 8.94 4.99
CA LYS A 64 -31.84 9.49 5.24
C LYS A 64 -30.86 8.41 5.66
N LYS A 65 -31.24 7.54 6.60
CA LYS A 65 -30.39 6.43 7.07
C LYS A 65 -30.05 5.45 5.95
N VAL A 66 -31.03 5.13 5.09
CA VAL A 66 -30.81 4.27 3.92
C VAL A 66 -29.81 4.92 2.95
N THR A 67 -29.97 6.22 2.67
CA THR A 67 -29.02 6.96 1.83
C THR A 67 -27.62 6.94 2.44
N GLU A 68 -27.47 7.17 3.75
CA GLU A 68 -26.18 7.12 4.45
C GLU A 68 -25.51 5.74 4.42
N LEU A 69 -26.31 4.66 4.41
CA LEU A 69 -25.79 3.30 4.32
C LEU A 69 -25.25 2.99 2.92
N LEU A 70 -25.93 3.46 1.88
CA LEU A 70 -25.50 3.28 0.49
C LEU A 70 -24.36 4.23 0.11
N ASP A 71 -24.29 5.40 0.74
CA ASP A 71 -23.30 6.42 0.41
C ASP A 71 -21.88 6.00 0.80
N GLY A 72 -20.98 6.07 -0.18
CA GLY A 72 -19.56 5.74 -0.01
C GLY A 72 -19.24 4.26 0.23
N ASP A 73 -20.22 3.34 0.11
CA ASP A 73 -20.02 1.90 0.29
C ASP A 73 -20.39 1.12 -0.98
N ASP A 74 -19.42 0.37 -1.48
CA ASP A 74 -19.46 -0.43 -2.71
C ASP A 74 -19.81 -1.91 -2.46
N VAL A 75 -20.16 -2.28 -1.23
CA VAL A 75 -20.56 -3.65 -0.82
C VAL A 75 -22.07 -3.74 -0.59
N ILE A 76 -22.66 -2.78 0.13
CA ILE A 76 -24.12 -2.73 0.29
C ILE A 76 -24.78 -2.19 -0.99
N SER A 77 -25.90 -2.79 -1.36
CA SER A 77 -26.70 -2.39 -2.52
C SER A 77 -28.18 -2.40 -2.17
N ASN A 78 -29.02 -1.86 -3.05
CA ASN A 78 -30.48 -1.88 -2.89
C ASN A 78 -31.05 -3.28 -2.66
N SER A 79 -30.36 -4.33 -3.09
CA SER A 79 -30.79 -5.72 -2.89
C SER A 79 -30.81 -6.13 -1.41
N PHE A 80 -29.94 -5.56 -0.58
CA PHE A 80 -29.92 -5.79 0.87
C PHE A 80 -31.06 -5.06 1.60
N LEU A 81 -31.66 -4.04 0.98
CA LEU A 81 -32.71 -3.22 1.59
C LEU A 81 -34.12 -3.82 1.46
N SER A 82 -34.26 -4.95 0.76
CA SER A 82 -35.53 -5.69 0.66
C SER A 82 -35.98 -6.25 2.01
N THR A 83 -35.05 -6.45 2.94
CA THR A 83 -35.31 -7.00 4.28
C THR A 83 -34.49 -6.24 5.31
N LEU A 84 -35.15 -5.68 6.32
CA LEU A 84 -34.51 -4.98 7.43
C LEU A 84 -34.57 -5.80 8.71
N ILE A 85 -33.47 -5.83 9.45
CA ILE A 85 -33.39 -6.41 10.79
C ILE A 85 -33.27 -5.28 11.81
N LEU A 86 -34.13 -5.36 12.82
CA LEU A 86 -34.31 -4.35 13.86
C LEU A 86 -33.93 -4.95 15.22
N PRO A 87 -33.36 -4.20 16.16
CA PRO A 87 -33.21 -4.65 17.54
C PRO A 87 -34.57 -4.96 18.19
N SER A 88 -34.64 -5.98 19.06
CA SER A 88 -35.90 -6.45 19.68
C SER A 88 -36.67 -5.41 20.50
N ASN A 89 -36.00 -4.35 20.96
CA ASN A 89 -36.54 -3.32 21.84
C ASN A 89 -36.91 -2.01 21.12
N VAL A 90 -36.88 -1.99 19.78
CA VAL A 90 -37.21 -0.78 19.00
C VAL A 90 -38.72 -0.60 18.88
N HIS A 91 -39.19 0.61 19.18
CA HIS A 91 -40.53 1.05 18.81
C HIS A 91 -40.52 1.60 17.38
N VAL A 92 -41.26 0.94 16.48
CA VAL A 92 -41.43 1.42 15.10
C VAL A 92 -42.74 2.22 15.00
N ALA A 93 -42.64 3.50 14.65
CA ALA A 93 -43.78 4.38 14.46
C ALA A 93 -44.74 3.84 13.37
N SER A 94 -46.05 4.07 13.55
CA SER A 94 -47.09 3.55 12.63
C SER A 94 -46.90 4.01 11.19
N GLU A 95 -46.49 5.26 10.98
CA GLU A 95 -46.17 5.80 9.64
C GLU A 95 -45.02 5.05 8.97
N VAL A 96 -43.98 4.69 9.73
CA VAL A 96 -42.83 3.94 9.21
C VAL A 96 -43.23 2.50 8.88
N LYS A 97 -44.08 1.85 9.70
CA LYS A 97 -44.63 0.53 9.37
C LYS A 97 -45.43 0.56 8.08
N GLN A 98 -46.25 1.59 7.87
CA GLN A 98 -47.06 1.76 6.68
C GLN A 98 -46.19 1.99 5.44
N TYR A 99 -45.15 2.83 5.57
CA TYR A 99 -44.18 3.08 4.51
C TYR A 99 -43.44 1.80 4.10
N LEU A 100 -42.88 1.05 5.05
CA LEU A 100 -42.19 -0.22 4.80
C LEU A 100 -43.09 -1.25 4.12
N LYS A 101 -44.37 -1.31 4.52
CA LYS A 101 -45.37 -2.15 3.85
C LYS A 101 -45.65 -1.69 2.42
N SER A 102 -45.72 -0.39 2.17
CA SER A 102 -45.94 0.16 0.82
C SER A 102 -44.76 -0.06 -0.12
N THR A 103 -43.54 -0.15 0.40
CA THR A 103 -42.33 -0.45 -0.38
C THR A 103 -42.06 -1.96 -0.53
N GLY A 104 -42.88 -2.82 0.10
CA GLY A 104 -42.68 -4.27 0.10
C GLY A 104 -41.46 -4.72 0.91
N THR A 105 -40.98 -3.90 1.85
CA THR A 105 -39.82 -4.20 2.68
C THR A 105 -40.20 -5.11 3.84
N ASN A 106 -39.56 -6.27 3.93
CA ASN A 106 -39.74 -7.20 5.05
C ASN A 106 -39.01 -6.68 6.30
N THR A 107 -39.54 -6.98 7.49
CA THR A 107 -38.87 -6.64 8.75
C THR A 107 -38.81 -7.84 9.69
N PHE A 108 -37.65 -8.04 10.32
CA PHE A 108 -37.46 -9.04 11.37
C PHE A 108 -36.92 -8.38 12.64
N LEU A 109 -37.32 -8.90 13.80
CA LEU A 109 -36.77 -8.48 15.09
C LEU A 109 -35.61 -9.39 15.49
N SER A 110 -34.48 -8.79 15.83
CA SER A 110 -33.28 -9.45 16.32
C SER A 110 -33.37 -9.63 17.83
N THR A 111 -33.16 -10.85 18.31
CA THR A 111 -32.99 -11.15 19.75
C THR A 111 -31.56 -10.88 20.25
N SER A 112 -30.62 -10.57 19.35
CA SER A 112 -29.26 -10.20 19.75
C SER A 112 -29.27 -8.81 20.38
N ALA A 113 -28.75 -8.71 21.60
CA ALA A 113 -28.57 -7.44 22.30
C ALA A 113 -27.64 -6.51 21.51
N SER A 114 -28.22 -5.51 20.83
CA SER A 114 -27.70 -4.16 20.52
C SER A 114 -26.26 -3.91 20.03
N LYS A 115 -25.44 -4.92 19.70
CA LYS A 115 -23.99 -4.73 19.42
C LYS A 115 -23.55 -4.85 17.95
N LEU A 116 -24.44 -5.23 17.03
CA LEU A 116 -24.09 -5.28 15.61
C LEU A 116 -24.08 -3.87 15.00
N PRO A 117 -23.04 -3.48 14.23
CA PRO A 117 -23.07 -2.24 13.47
C PRO A 117 -24.15 -2.29 12.39
N SER A 118 -24.73 -1.13 12.08
CA SER A 118 -25.65 -1.03 10.93
C SER A 118 -24.91 -1.39 9.65
N GLY A 119 -25.57 -2.10 8.72
CA GLY A 119 -24.94 -2.50 7.47
C GLY A 119 -25.54 -3.76 6.85
N PRO A 120 -24.95 -4.24 5.74
CA PRO A 120 -25.42 -5.43 5.06
C PRO A 120 -25.03 -6.69 5.86
N TYR A 121 -25.87 -7.71 5.86
CA TYR A 121 -25.56 -9.03 6.41
C TYR A 121 -26.16 -10.10 5.50
N PHE A 122 -25.66 -11.31 5.61
CA PHE A 122 -26.37 -12.49 5.14
C PHE A 122 -27.06 -13.19 6.30
N LEU A 123 -28.37 -13.36 6.19
CA LEU A 123 -29.19 -14.14 7.11
C LEU A 123 -29.28 -15.58 6.61
N HIS A 124 -28.70 -16.49 7.39
CA HIS A 124 -28.73 -17.92 7.13
C HIS A 124 -30.00 -18.56 7.69
N SER A 125 -30.39 -19.72 7.15
CA SER A 125 -31.58 -20.47 7.57
C SER A 125 -31.55 -20.91 9.04
N SER A 126 -30.36 -21.00 9.63
CA SER A 126 -30.13 -21.24 11.06
C SER A 126 -30.51 -20.04 11.96
N GLY A 127 -30.72 -18.85 11.38
CA GLY A 127 -30.90 -17.60 12.10
C GLY A 127 -29.61 -16.84 12.35
N HIS A 128 -28.46 -17.35 11.91
CA HIS A 128 -27.19 -16.64 12.04
C HIS A 128 -27.05 -15.52 11.01
N LEU A 129 -26.42 -14.43 11.44
CA LEU A 129 -25.98 -13.34 10.57
C LEU A 129 -24.49 -13.45 10.35
N SER A 130 -24.05 -13.39 9.10
CA SER A 130 -22.63 -13.29 8.75
C SER A 130 -22.33 -11.95 8.08
N ARG A 131 -21.11 -11.45 8.27
CA ARG A 131 -20.60 -10.29 7.51
C ARG A 131 -20.59 -10.60 6.00
N VAL A 132 -20.63 -9.54 5.22
CA VAL A 132 -20.66 -9.53 3.76
C VAL A 132 -19.34 -8.96 3.27
N TYR A 133 -18.67 -9.73 2.42
CA TYR A 133 -17.50 -9.28 1.69
C TYR A 133 -17.84 -9.30 0.22
N ARG A 134 -17.69 -8.18 -0.48
CA ARG A 134 -17.73 -8.21 -1.95
C ARG A 134 -16.43 -8.83 -2.44
N LEU A 135 -16.51 -9.79 -3.36
CA LEU A 135 -15.31 -10.33 -4.00
C LEU A 135 -14.94 -9.45 -5.20
N TYR A 136 -13.71 -8.97 -5.20
CA TYR A 136 -13.12 -8.24 -6.31
C TYR A 136 -12.06 -9.08 -7.00
N VAL A 137 -12.06 -9.07 -8.33
CA VAL A 137 -11.04 -9.74 -9.15
C VAL A 137 -9.76 -8.89 -9.18
N ASP A 138 -8.61 -9.49 -8.86
CA ASP A 138 -7.29 -8.86 -9.00
C ASP A 138 -6.78 -8.94 -10.47
N TYR A 139 -7.41 -8.19 -11.37
CA TYR A 139 -7.10 -8.26 -12.81
C TYR A 139 -5.69 -7.77 -13.18
N ASN A 140 -5.02 -6.97 -12.34
CA ASN A 140 -3.63 -6.53 -12.53
C ASN A 140 -2.61 -7.37 -11.73
N MET A 141 -3.04 -8.48 -11.13
CA MET A 141 -2.17 -9.42 -10.41
C MET A 141 -1.30 -8.74 -9.34
N ALA A 142 -1.86 -7.78 -8.62
CA ALA A 142 -1.17 -6.97 -7.63
C ALA A 142 -1.13 -7.61 -6.23
N PHE A 143 -2.02 -8.57 -5.95
CA PHE A 143 -2.13 -9.26 -4.67
C PHE A 143 -1.41 -10.62 -4.70
N VAL A 144 -0.90 -11.02 -3.54
CA VAL A 144 -0.46 -12.40 -3.24
C VAL A 144 -1.66 -13.21 -2.74
N GLN A 145 -2.50 -12.61 -1.91
CA GLN A 145 -3.73 -13.19 -1.40
C GLN A 145 -4.65 -12.11 -0.82
N GLY A 146 -5.97 -12.32 -0.92
CA GLY A 146 -6.94 -11.61 -0.09
C GLY A 146 -6.95 -12.15 1.34
N VAL A 147 -7.33 -11.33 2.32
CA VAL A 147 -7.45 -11.76 3.72
C VAL A 147 -8.80 -11.38 4.30
N ILE A 148 -9.20 -12.13 5.32
CA ILE A 148 -10.33 -11.76 6.19
C ILE A 148 -9.83 -11.63 7.63
N GLU A 149 -10.38 -10.65 8.34
CA GLU A 149 -10.17 -10.49 9.77
C GLU A 149 -10.88 -11.62 10.51
N GLY A 150 -10.11 -12.38 11.29
CA GLY A 150 -10.57 -13.42 12.21
C GLY A 150 -10.79 -12.87 13.63
N PRO A 151 -11.12 -13.75 14.58
CA PRO A 151 -11.22 -13.37 15.99
C PRO A 151 -9.85 -12.91 16.54
N ASP A 152 -9.88 -12.09 17.58
CA ASP A 152 -8.70 -11.70 18.39
C ASP A 152 -7.55 -11.06 17.59
N GLY A 153 -7.88 -10.33 16.51
CA GLY A 153 -6.90 -9.63 15.67
C GLY A 153 -6.06 -10.55 14.77
N THR A 154 -6.43 -11.82 14.66
CA THR A 154 -5.83 -12.75 13.70
C THR A 154 -6.40 -12.52 12.30
N TYR A 155 -5.65 -12.89 11.26
CA TYR A 155 -6.09 -12.87 9.89
C TYR A 155 -6.08 -14.27 9.30
N LEU A 156 -7.02 -14.53 8.39
CA LEU A 156 -7.13 -15.79 7.67
C LEU A 156 -6.98 -15.54 6.16
N PRO A 157 -6.32 -16.44 5.42
CA PRO A 157 -6.29 -16.35 3.97
C PRO A 157 -7.69 -16.57 3.38
N SER A 158 -8.05 -15.77 2.37
CA SER A 158 -9.28 -15.99 1.63
C SER A 158 -9.13 -17.15 0.65
N THR A 159 -10.00 -18.15 0.76
CA THR A 159 -10.12 -19.24 -0.22
C THR A 159 -11.18 -18.97 -1.29
N ALA A 160 -11.91 -17.86 -1.17
CA ALA A 160 -12.98 -17.50 -2.09
C ALA A 160 -12.41 -17.08 -3.45
N SER A 161 -13.04 -17.54 -4.52
CA SER A 161 -12.65 -17.22 -5.89
C SER A 161 -13.88 -16.94 -6.75
N ILE A 162 -13.76 -15.95 -7.63
CA ILE A 162 -14.70 -15.69 -8.73
C ILE A 162 -14.25 -16.59 -9.88
N GLY A 163 -15.08 -17.58 -10.23
CA GLY A 163 -14.73 -18.67 -11.14
C GLY A 163 -14.34 -18.30 -12.57
N GLU A 164 -14.51 -17.03 -12.99
CA GLU A 164 -14.13 -16.55 -14.32
C GLU A 164 -13.31 -15.26 -14.25
N SER A 165 -12.00 -15.37 -14.49
CA SER A 165 -11.16 -14.23 -14.81
C SER A 165 -9.91 -14.66 -15.59
N VAL A 166 -9.25 -13.71 -16.24
CA VAL A 166 -7.90 -13.92 -16.80
C VAL A 166 -6.99 -14.45 -15.68
N ASN A 167 -6.23 -15.52 -15.96
CA ASN A 167 -5.23 -16.13 -15.07
C ASN A 167 -5.75 -16.74 -13.74
N ALA A 168 -7.03 -17.14 -13.62
CA ALA A 168 -7.59 -17.60 -12.35
C ALA A 168 -7.27 -16.61 -11.20
N ALA A 169 -7.50 -15.32 -11.48
CA ALA A 169 -7.03 -14.23 -10.64
C ALA A 169 -7.56 -14.36 -9.22
N ILE A 170 -6.70 -13.99 -8.28
CA ILE A 170 -7.03 -13.92 -6.86
C ILE A 170 -8.26 -13.04 -6.71
N SER A 171 -9.21 -13.51 -5.90
CA SER A 171 -10.33 -12.68 -5.48
C SER A 171 -10.02 -12.09 -4.11
N VAL A 172 -10.16 -10.76 -3.99
CA VAL A 172 -9.95 -10.02 -2.76
C VAL A 172 -11.32 -9.82 -2.08
N PRO A 173 -11.56 -10.40 -0.89
CA PRO A 173 -12.77 -10.15 -0.14
C PRO A 173 -12.69 -8.78 0.53
N VAL A 174 -13.63 -7.91 0.20
CA VAL A 174 -13.64 -6.53 0.68
C VAL A 174 -14.88 -6.31 1.56
N PRO A 175 -14.73 -5.99 2.85
CA PRO A 175 -15.86 -5.80 3.75
C PRO A 175 -16.59 -4.48 3.47
N SER A 176 -17.87 -4.44 3.85
CA SER A 176 -18.64 -3.19 3.89
C SER A 176 -17.98 -2.20 4.86
N ARG A 177 -17.91 -0.94 4.43
CA ARG A 177 -17.44 0.19 5.25
C ARG A 177 -18.40 0.50 6.39
N GLN A 178 -19.68 0.17 6.25
CA GLN A 178 -20.70 0.39 7.29
C GLN A 178 -20.44 -0.41 8.59
N TYR A 179 -19.61 -1.47 8.54
CA TYR A 179 -19.20 -2.18 9.75
C TYR A 179 -18.31 -1.38 10.69
N TYR A 180 -17.70 -0.31 10.18
CA TYR A 180 -16.74 0.49 10.90
C TYR A 180 -17.37 1.84 11.26
N PRO A 181 -17.08 2.40 12.45
CA PRO A 181 -17.59 3.72 12.81
C PRO A 181 -17.07 4.77 11.83
N LYS A 182 -17.75 5.92 11.74
CA LYS A 182 -17.22 7.04 10.97
C LYS A 182 -15.86 7.49 11.54
N PRO A 183 -14.93 7.99 10.71
CA PRO A 183 -13.63 8.47 11.17
C PRO A 183 -13.73 9.44 12.35
N SER A 184 -12.83 9.28 13.31
CA SER A 184 -12.75 10.12 14.52
C SER A 184 -11.30 10.51 14.81
N ALA A 185 -11.08 11.43 15.75
CA ALA A 185 -9.72 11.82 16.15
C ALA A 185 -8.86 10.63 16.67
N LYS A 186 -9.49 9.59 17.23
CA LYS A 186 -8.81 8.38 17.72
C LYS A 186 -8.61 7.33 16.63
N GLN A 187 -9.58 7.21 15.72
CA GLN A 187 -9.55 6.27 14.60
C GLN A 187 -9.79 7.01 13.28
N PRO A 188 -8.81 7.81 12.83
CA PRO A 188 -8.94 8.62 11.63
C PRO A 188 -8.97 7.78 10.35
N LEU A 189 -8.55 6.51 10.41
CA LEU A 189 -8.54 5.58 9.29
C LEU A 189 -9.72 4.60 9.32
N SER A 190 -10.69 4.82 10.20
CA SER A 190 -11.83 3.91 10.38
C SER A 190 -12.55 3.64 9.07
N GLY A 191 -12.62 2.36 8.70
CA GLY A 191 -13.29 1.88 7.50
C GLY A 191 -12.50 2.08 6.19
N LEU A 192 -11.29 2.64 6.25
CA LEU A 192 -10.41 2.75 5.09
C LEU A 192 -9.66 1.44 4.85
N ARG A 193 -9.62 0.99 3.60
CA ARG A 193 -9.08 -0.29 3.19
C ARG A 193 -7.60 -0.18 2.88
N LEU A 194 -6.82 -1.06 3.48
CA LEU A 194 -5.36 -1.10 3.45
C LEU A 194 -4.87 -2.40 2.80
N GLY A 195 -4.04 -2.26 1.78
CA GLY A 195 -3.24 -3.36 1.25
C GLY A 195 -1.87 -3.40 1.92
N VAL A 196 -1.35 -4.60 2.21
CA VAL A 196 -0.11 -4.76 2.98
C VAL A 196 0.97 -5.41 2.12
N LYS A 197 2.10 -4.73 1.90
CA LYS A 197 3.25 -5.27 1.14
C LYS A 197 3.72 -6.56 1.80
N ASP A 198 4.00 -7.59 1.00
CA ASP A 198 4.29 -8.94 1.48
C ASP A 198 5.71 -9.15 2.05
N ILE A 199 6.19 -8.16 2.80
CA ILE A 199 7.34 -8.27 3.72
C ILE A 199 6.97 -7.84 5.15
N PHE A 200 5.74 -7.34 5.36
CA PHE A 200 5.20 -7.09 6.69
C PHE A 200 4.51 -8.36 7.19
N ASN A 201 4.86 -8.76 8.41
CA ASN A 201 4.13 -9.79 9.15
C ASN A 201 2.74 -9.30 9.51
N LEU A 202 1.76 -10.18 9.30
CA LEU A 202 0.37 -10.01 9.67
C LEU A 202 -0.06 -11.25 10.43
N LYS A 203 -0.48 -11.07 11.68
CA LYS A 203 -0.80 -12.17 12.59
C LYS A 203 -1.77 -13.18 11.97
N GLY A 204 -1.45 -14.47 12.04
CA GLY A 204 -2.30 -15.57 11.57
C GLY A 204 -2.11 -15.96 10.10
N ILE A 205 -1.31 -15.22 9.32
CA ILE A 205 -0.98 -15.59 7.93
C ILE A 205 0.53 -15.58 7.66
N LYS A 206 0.93 -16.25 6.59
CA LYS A 206 2.32 -16.29 6.13
C LYS A 206 2.75 -14.98 5.46
N THR A 207 4.04 -14.71 5.52
CA THR A 207 4.73 -13.66 4.73
C THR A 207 5.58 -14.35 3.67
N GLY A 208 5.36 -14.04 2.40
CA GLY A 208 6.02 -14.72 1.28
C GLY A 208 7.27 -14.02 0.74
N ALA A 209 7.39 -12.71 0.90
CA ALA A 209 8.56 -11.92 0.48
C ALA A 209 8.93 -12.09 -1.01
N GLY A 210 7.94 -12.40 -1.86
CA GLY A 210 8.17 -12.71 -3.28
C GLY A 210 8.98 -14.01 -3.51
N SER A 211 9.12 -14.87 -2.50
CA SER A 211 9.85 -16.14 -2.58
C SER A 211 8.98 -17.33 -2.21
N ARG A 212 8.91 -18.32 -3.10
CA ARG A 212 8.19 -19.57 -2.82
C ARG A 212 8.88 -20.36 -1.72
N ALA A 213 10.22 -20.41 -1.77
CA ALA A 213 11.02 -21.11 -0.78
C ALA A 213 10.86 -20.51 0.64
N TYR A 214 10.82 -19.18 0.75
CA TYR A 214 10.57 -18.51 2.03
C TYR A 214 9.16 -18.79 2.55
N PHE A 215 8.15 -18.69 1.68
CA PHE A 215 6.75 -18.98 2.02
C PHE A 215 6.54 -20.42 2.51
N ASP A 216 7.17 -21.41 1.86
CA ASP A 216 7.04 -22.82 2.22
C ASP A 216 7.75 -23.14 3.55
N LEU A 217 8.87 -22.45 3.82
CA LEU A 217 9.70 -22.66 4.99
C LEU A 217 9.06 -22.16 6.29
N TYR A 218 8.60 -20.90 6.32
CA TYR A 218 8.16 -20.30 7.57
C TYR A 218 6.65 -20.48 7.81
N PRO A 219 6.22 -20.68 9.08
CA PRO A 219 4.81 -20.76 9.45
C PRO A 219 4.11 -19.38 9.34
N PRO A 220 2.79 -19.32 9.50
CA PRO A 220 2.09 -18.05 9.72
C PRO A 220 2.73 -17.23 10.84
N ALA A 221 2.73 -15.90 10.69
CA ALA A 221 3.30 -15.01 11.70
C ALA A 221 2.46 -15.01 12.99
N ASP A 222 3.14 -15.06 14.14
CA ASP A 222 2.49 -15.00 15.45
C ASP A 222 2.01 -13.59 15.82
N GLU A 223 2.70 -12.56 15.30
CA GLU A 223 2.43 -11.15 15.58
C GLU A 223 2.41 -10.31 14.30
N THR A 224 1.63 -9.24 14.35
CA THR A 224 1.60 -8.21 13.31
C THR A 224 2.77 -7.24 13.50
N ALA A 225 3.44 -6.86 12.41
CA ALA A 225 4.53 -5.88 12.46
C ALA A 225 4.09 -4.60 13.19
N SER A 226 4.90 -4.08 14.13
CA SER A 226 4.45 -2.98 15.01
C SER A 226 4.02 -1.72 14.27
N SER A 227 4.66 -1.39 13.14
CA SER A 227 4.28 -0.23 12.33
C SER A 227 2.92 -0.47 11.65
N LEU A 228 2.64 -1.68 11.18
CA LEU A 228 1.34 -2.05 10.62
C LEU A 228 0.25 -2.09 11.70
N GLN A 229 0.54 -2.64 12.87
CA GLN A 229 -0.42 -2.71 13.98
C GLN A 229 -0.94 -1.31 14.36
N ARG A 230 -0.07 -0.29 14.36
CA ARG A 230 -0.48 1.11 14.60
C ARG A 230 -1.51 1.61 13.58
N LEU A 231 -1.43 1.21 12.30
CA LEU A 231 -2.44 1.59 11.30
C LEU A 231 -3.78 0.91 11.56
N ILE A 232 -3.74 -0.37 11.95
CA ILE A 232 -4.93 -1.14 12.33
C ILE A 232 -5.60 -0.52 13.56
N ASP A 233 -4.81 -0.14 14.57
CA ASP A 233 -5.31 0.52 15.78
C ASP A 233 -5.99 1.88 15.46
N LEU A 234 -5.50 2.59 14.44
CA LEU A 234 -6.11 3.82 13.90
C LEU A 234 -7.39 3.56 13.06
N GLY A 235 -7.81 2.30 12.92
CA GLY A 235 -9.05 1.89 12.25
C GLY A 235 -8.90 1.42 10.81
N ALA A 236 -7.67 1.30 10.28
CA ALA A 236 -7.46 0.80 8.92
C ALA A 236 -7.82 -0.69 8.81
N VAL A 237 -8.48 -1.04 7.70
CA VAL A 237 -9.03 -2.37 7.44
C VAL A 237 -8.15 -3.10 6.43
N VAL A 238 -7.41 -4.11 6.89
CA VAL A 238 -6.54 -4.91 6.01
C VAL A 238 -7.39 -5.84 5.13
N VAL A 239 -7.21 -5.75 3.81
CA VAL A 239 -7.97 -6.54 2.83
C VAL A 239 -7.14 -7.57 2.06
N GLY A 240 -5.81 -7.44 2.06
CA GLY A 240 -4.94 -8.41 1.38
C GLY A 240 -3.45 -8.12 1.52
N LYS A 241 -2.65 -9.12 1.17
CA LYS A 241 -1.20 -8.99 0.98
C LYS A 241 -0.90 -8.64 -0.47
N LEU A 242 -0.12 -7.60 -0.68
CA LEU A 242 0.31 -7.06 -1.96
C LEU A 242 1.67 -7.62 -2.35
N LYS A 243 1.86 -7.90 -3.63
CA LYS A 243 3.12 -8.43 -4.17
C LYS A 243 4.28 -7.47 -3.93
N THR A 244 5.46 -8.07 -3.83
CA THR A 244 6.74 -7.38 -3.73
C THR A 244 7.77 -8.07 -4.62
N ALA A 245 8.76 -7.32 -5.10
CA ALA A 245 9.97 -7.94 -5.63
C ALA A 245 10.66 -8.77 -4.55
N GLN A 246 11.29 -9.87 -4.93
CA GLN A 246 11.79 -10.86 -3.99
C GLN A 246 12.78 -10.22 -2.99
N PHE A 247 12.51 -10.39 -1.70
CA PHE A 247 13.28 -9.80 -0.60
C PHE A 247 13.51 -8.29 -0.72
N ALA A 248 12.50 -7.59 -1.26
CA ALA A 248 12.54 -6.15 -1.52
C ALA A 248 13.65 -5.69 -2.50
N ALA A 249 14.14 -6.58 -3.36
CA ALA A 249 15.16 -6.27 -4.35
C ALA A 249 14.66 -5.37 -5.49
N GLY A 250 15.60 -4.74 -6.20
CA GLY A 250 15.33 -3.91 -7.38
C GLY A 250 15.06 -4.73 -8.64
N GLU A 251 13.98 -5.52 -8.66
CA GLU A 251 13.66 -6.37 -9.81
C GLU A 251 12.90 -5.62 -10.89
N VAL A 252 13.26 -5.87 -12.15
CA VAL A 252 12.59 -5.33 -13.34
C VAL A 252 11.84 -6.47 -14.03
N PRO A 253 10.56 -6.32 -14.37
CA PRO A 253 9.84 -7.31 -15.16
C PRO A 253 10.52 -7.52 -16.53
N THR A 254 10.43 -8.66 -17.17
CA THR A 254 9.83 -9.93 -16.75
C THR A 254 10.90 -10.89 -16.24
N ALA A 255 12.10 -10.86 -16.80
CA ALA A 255 13.16 -11.85 -16.58
C ALA A 255 13.60 -11.99 -15.11
N ASN A 256 13.54 -10.91 -14.32
CA ASN A 256 13.97 -10.94 -12.92
C ASN A 256 12.91 -11.59 -12.01
N TYR A 257 11.64 -11.60 -12.42
CA TYR A 257 10.51 -12.08 -11.63
C TYR A 257 10.21 -13.55 -11.97
N VAL A 258 10.91 -14.48 -11.30
CA VAL A 258 10.77 -15.93 -11.58
C VAL A 258 9.76 -16.60 -10.66
N ASP A 259 9.88 -16.43 -9.33
CA ASP A 259 8.99 -17.08 -8.36
C ASP A 259 7.55 -16.57 -8.42
N GLN A 260 7.38 -15.27 -8.71
CA GLN A 260 6.08 -14.61 -8.87
C GLN A 260 6.17 -13.59 -9.99
N LEU A 261 5.22 -13.61 -10.91
CA LEU A 261 5.11 -12.56 -11.94
C LEU A 261 4.83 -11.21 -11.28
N ALA A 262 5.56 -10.17 -11.71
CA ALA A 262 5.31 -8.80 -11.29
C ALA A 262 3.84 -8.39 -11.60
N PRO A 263 3.25 -7.46 -10.83
CA PRO A 263 1.96 -6.87 -11.16
C PRO A 263 1.98 -6.11 -12.50
N PHE A 264 0.82 -5.93 -13.13
CA PHE A 264 0.67 -5.06 -14.30
C PHE A 264 0.39 -3.61 -13.87
N ASN A 265 1.05 -2.65 -14.52
CA ASN A 265 0.81 -1.23 -14.31
C ASN A 265 -0.36 -0.80 -15.21
N PRO A 266 -1.50 -0.31 -14.68
CA PRO A 266 -2.66 0.05 -15.50
C PRO A 266 -2.43 1.30 -16.35
N ARG A 267 -1.37 2.09 -16.11
CA ARG A 267 -1.13 3.36 -16.82
C ARG A 267 -0.72 3.13 -18.27
N GLY A 268 -1.04 4.10 -19.12
CA GLY A 268 -0.64 4.11 -20.52
C GLY A 268 -1.20 2.91 -21.28
N ASP A 269 -0.33 2.05 -21.82
CA ASP A 269 -0.75 0.87 -22.57
C ASP A 269 -1.06 -0.36 -21.69
N GLY A 270 -0.81 -0.31 -20.38
CA GLY A 270 -0.98 -1.46 -19.49
C GLY A 270 0.25 -2.38 -19.38
N TYR A 271 1.32 -2.09 -20.14
CA TYR A 271 2.51 -2.95 -20.27
C TYR A 271 3.81 -2.26 -19.84
N GLN A 272 3.69 -1.18 -19.08
CA GLN A 272 4.82 -0.56 -18.40
C GLN A 272 5.19 -1.32 -17.13
N SER A 273 6.43 -1.18 -16.69
CA SER A 273 6.87 -1.62 -15.37
C SER A 273 6.09 -0.87 -14.28
N PRO A 274 5.62 -1.55 -13.21
CA PRO A 274 5.08 -0.88 -12.03
C PRO A 274 6.18 -0.36 -11.09
N SER A 275 7.46 -0.46 -11.49
CA SER A 275 8.66 -0.30 -10.64
C SER A 275 8.66 -1.26 -9.45
N SER A 276 9.69 -1.19 -8.61
CA SER A 276 9.97 -2.14 -7.53
C SER A 276 10.50 -1.42 -6.28
N SER A 277 10.50 -2.02 -5.09
CA SER A 277 10.01 -3.35 -4.74
C SER A 277 8.58 -3.39 -4.20
N SER A 278 7.95 -2.24 -3.92
CA SER A 278 6.52 -2.17 -3.53
C SER A 278 5.60 -2.19 -4.75
N CYS A 279 5.89 -3.07 -5.70
CA CYS A 279 5.27 -3.14 -7.03
C CYS A 279 3.76 -3.44 -6.94
N GLY A 280 3.35 -4.33 -6.03
CA GLY A 280 1.93 -4.65 -5.79
C GLY A 280 1.17 -3.45 -5.26
N THR A 281 1.78 -2.68 -4.36
CA THR A 281 1.20 -1.48 -3.78
C THR A 281 0.90 -0.41 -4.84
N GLY A 282 1.90 -0.09 -5.68
CA GLY A 282 1.72 0.87 -6.76
C GLY A 282 0.65 0.42 -7.76
N ALA A 283 0.75 -0.82 -8.24
CA ALA A 283 -0.20 -1.36 -9.21
C ALA A 283 -1.64 -1.42 -8.65
N ALA A 284 -1.84 -1.93 -7.43
CA ALA A 284 -3.16 -2.07 -6.83
C ALA A 284 -3.85 -0.71 -6.65
N LEU A 285 -3.15 0.29 -6.11
CA LEU A 285 -3.71 1.62 -5.90
C LEU A 285 -3.98 2.36 -7.21
N ALA A 286 -3.22 2.13 -8.27
CA ALA A 286 -3.56 2.67 -9.57
C ALA A 286 -4.69 1.90 -10.28
N SER A 287 -5.05 0.70 -9.80
CA SER A 287 -6.03 -0.16 -10.44
C SER A 287 -7.40 -0.11 -9.79
N TYR A 288 -7.45 -0.08 -8.46
CA TYR A 288 -8.64 -0.44 -7.70
C TYR A 288 -9.18 0.72 -6.87
N ASP A 289 -10.32 1.28 -7.26
CA ASP A 289 -10.94 2.42 -6.56
C ASP A 289 -11.37 2.06 -5.13
N TRP A 290 -11.70 0.79 -4.90
CA TRP A 290 -12.12 0.28 -3.60
C TRP A 290 -10.98 0.18 -2.58
N LEU A 291 -9.71 0.33 -2.99
CA LEU A 291 -8.53 0.30 -2.11
C LEU A 291 -8.04 1.72 -1.83
N ASP A 292 -7.93 2.12 -0.56
CA ASP A 292 -7.64 3.52 -0.19
C ASP A 292 -6.14 3.79 0.02
N LEU A 293 -5.46 2.84 0.69
CA LEU A 293 -4.07 2.96 1.11
C LEU A 293 -3.32 1.65 0.86
N GLY A 294 -2.01 1.75 0.75
CA GLY A 294 -1.16 0.58 0.69
C GLY A 294 0.19 0.82 1.36
N THR A 295 0.65 -0.13 2.16
CA THR A 295 1.98 -0.05 2.79
C THR A 295 3.07 -0.30 1.75
N GLY A 296 4.22 0.32 1.96
CA GLY A 296 5.47 0.02 1.27
C GLY A 296 6.65 0.04 2.23
N THR A 297 7.82 -0.29 1.71
CA THR A 297 9.10 0.05 2.34
C THR A 297 9.99 0.73 1.33
N ASP A 298 10.87 1.60 1.80
CA ASP A 298 11.84 2.30 0.99
C ASP A 298 13.23 2.14 1.63
N THR A 299 14.10 1.37 0.98
CA THR A 299 15.53 1.28 1.33
C THR A 299 16.32 2.25 0.45
N THR A 300 16.09 2.20 -0.87
CA THR A 300 16.75 3.04 -1.87
C THR A 300 15.79 3.82 -2.76
N GLY A 301 14.49 3.54 -2.71
CA GLY A 301 13.48 4.06 -3.64
C GLY A 301 12.19 3.25 -3.73
N SER A 302 12.04 2.17 -2.95
CA SER A 302 10.96 1.21 -3.12
C SER A 302 9.54 1.70 -2.77
N ILE A 303 9.36 2.93 -2.28
CA ILE A 303 8.07 3.64 -2.25
C ILE A 303 7.98 4.60 -3.43
N ARG A 304 9.04 5.40 -3.63
CA ARG A 304 9.08 6.48 -4.62
C ARG A 304 9.04 5.99 -6.06
N GLY A 305 9.75 4.91 -6.40
CA GLY A 305 9.73 4.27 -7.71
C GLY A 305 8.34 3.76 -8.09
N PRO A 306 7.67 2.92 -7.27
CA PRO A 306 6.30 2.51 -7.54
C PRO A 306 5.30 3.67 -7.58
N SER A 307 5.44 4.68 -6.71
CA SER A 307 4.60 5.88 -6.77
C SER A 307 4.76 6.64 -8.09
N MET A 308 6.00 6.85 -8.52
CA MET A 308 6.34 7.49 -9.78
C MET A 308 5.75 6.73 -10.98
N ALA A 309 6.03 5.43 -11.09
CA ALA A 309 5.62 4.62 -12.23
C ALA A 309 4.09 4.52 -12.38
N ASN A 310 3.37 4.56 -11.25
CA ASN A 310 1.92 4.40 -11.22
C ASN A 310 1.18 5.75 -11.06
N GLY A 311 1.90 6.88 -10.95
CA GLY A 311 1.33 8.22 -10.80
C GLY A 311 0.54 8.36 -9.50
N LEU A 312 1.18 8.06 -8.37
CA LEU A 312 0.60 8.06 -7.02
C LEU A 312 1.43 8.93 -6.09
N PHE A 313 0.83 9.30 -4.95
CA PHE A 313 1.54 9.95 -3.85
C PHE A 313 2.22 8.88 -2.99
N GLY A 314 3.48 9.09 -2.62
CA GLY A 314 4.17 8.20 -1.68
C GLY A 314 5.30 8.89 -0.93
N LEU A 315 5.37 8.67 0.37
CA LEU A 315 6.36 9.30 1.24
C LEU A 315 7.35 8.26 1.75
N ARG A 316 8.63 8.45 1.44
CA ARG A 316 9.73 7.92 2.26
C ARG A 316 9.83 8.80 3.49
N VAL A 317 9.78 8.19 4.67
CA VAL A 317 9.88 8.93 5.94
C VAL A 317 11.32 9.12 6.37
N THR A 318 11.55 10.03 7.32
CA THR A 318 12.83 10.14 8.03
C THR A 318 13.22 8.77 8.60
N ASN A 319 14.48 8.38 8.45
CA ASN A 319 14.93 7.08 8.91
C ASN A 319 14.75 6.93 10.44
N ALA A 320 14.42 5.71 10.88
CA ALA A 320 14.08 5.36 12.27
C ALA A 320 12.82 6.01 12.88
N SER A 321 12.01 6.75 12.11
CA SER A 321 10.73 7.33 12.61
C SER A 321 9.65 6.30 12.93
N LEU A 322 9.73 5.11 12.33
CA LEU A 322 8.77 4.02 12.49
C LEU A 322 9.50 2.70 12.79
N PRO A 323 8.88 1.81 13.58
CA PRO A 323 9.51 0.55 13.96
C PRO A 323 9.61 -0.41 12.78
N LEU A 324 10.67 -1.23 12.79
CA LEU A 324 10.99 -2.21 11.75
C LEU A 324 10.71 -3.66 12.16
N ASP A 325 10.35 -3.92 13.42
CA ASP A 325 10.04 -5.28 13.87
C ASP A 325 8.85 -5.87 13.09
N GLY A 326 8.99 -7.15 12.73
CA GLY A 326 8.03 -7.85 11.88
C GLY A 326 8.08 -7.44 10.40
N ILE A 327 9.07 -6.64 9.96
CA ILE A 327 9.34 -6.37 8.55
C ILE A 327 10.62 -7.09 8.15
N LEU A 328 10.60 -7.84 7.04
CA LEU A 328 11.82 -8.49 6.54
C LEU A 328 12.87 -7.43 6.15
N PRO A 329 14.13 -7.59 6.58
CA PRO A 329 15.14 -6.54 6.45
C PRO A 329 15.84 -6.53 5.09
N VAL A 330 16.25 -5.32 4.67
CA VAL A 330 17.34 -5.11 3.69
C VAL A 330 18.53 -4.51 4.44
N SER A 331 18.38 -3.33 5.02
CA SER A 331 19.36 -2.73 5.93
C SER A 331 18.68 -1.74 6.84
N SER A 332 18.78 -1.94 8.16
CA SER A 332 18.20 -1.04 9.16
C SER A 332 18.72 0.40 9.07
N LYS A 333 19.88 0.62 8.44
CA LYS A 333 20.45 1.96 8.22
C LYS A 333 19.64 2.80 7.22
N MET A 334 18.88 2.16 6.34
CA MET A 334 18.18 2.84 5.24
C MET A 334 16.72 2.44 5.12
N ASP A 335 16.32 1.29 5.67
CA ASP A 335 14.96 0.78 5.64
C ASP A 335 13.99 1.73 6.35
N THR A 336 12.92 2.06 5.64
CA THR A 336 11.81 2.85 6.18
C THR A 336 10.48 2.26 5.73
N PRO A 337 9.52 1.99 6.64
CA PRO A 337 8.16 1.69 6.23
C PRO A 337 7.46 2.99 5.83
N GLY A 338 6.49 2.88 4.94
CA GLY A 338 5.69 4.02 4.52
C GLY A 338 4.40 3.61 3.82
N LEU A 339 3.71 4.60 3.26
CA LEU A 339 2.41 4.49 2.61
C LEU A 339 2.46 5.10 1.21
N ILE A 340 1.66 4.50 0.33
CA ILE A 340 1.32 5.00 -1.00
C ILE A 340 -0.20 5.22 -1.01
N ALA A 341 -0.67 6.28 -1.68
CA ALA A 341 -2.08 6.61 -1.81
C ALA A 341 -2.39 7.33 -3.13
N ARG A 342 -3.68 7.35 -3.50
CA ARG A 342 -4.19 8.22 -4.57
C ARG A 342 -4.49 9.64 -4.11
N ASP A 343 -4.74 9.83 -2.82
CA ASP A 343 -5.18 11.10 -2.24
C ASP A 343 -4.13 11.62 -1.25
N ALA A 344 -3.60 12.80 -1.53
CA ALA A 344 -2.57 13.45 -0.72
C ALA A 344 -3.07 13.86 0.68
N LYS A 345 -4.34 14.26 0.80
CA LYS A 345 -4.97 14.64 2.07
C LYS A 345 -5.21 13.42 2.94
N LEU A 346 -5.66 12.32 2.34
CA LEU A 346 -5.73 11.04 3.03
C LEU A 346 -4.35 10.59 3.52
N LEU A 347 -3.32 10.68 2.67
CA LEU A 347 -1.96 10.31 3.05
C LEU A 347 -1.45 11.16 4.22
N GLN A 348 -1.72 12.47 4.21
CA GLN A 348 -1.44 13.36 5.34
C GLN A 348 -2.18 12.92 6.62
N THR A 349 -3.49 12.63 6.54
CA THR A 349 -4.28 12.20 7.70
C THR A 349 -3.72 10.92 8.32
N ALA A 350 -3.30 9.96 7.49
CA ALA A 350 -2.68 8.72 7.95
C ALA A 350 -1.37 8.99 8.69
N TYR A 351 -0.44 9.72 8.08
CA TYR A 351 0.87 9.98 8.68
C TYR A 351 0.81 10.84 9.95
N LYS A 352 -0.05 11.87 9.98
CA LYS A 352 -0.28 12.72 11.18
C LYS A 352 -0.56 11.91 12.44
N SER A 353 -1.22 10.76 12.27
CA SER A 353 -1.66 9.90 13.38
C SER A 353 -0.76 8.67 13.56
N TRP A 354 -0.06 8.26 12.49
CA TRP A 354 0.83 7.10 12.51
C TRP A 354 2.17 7.40 13.19
N PHE A 355 2.69 8.63 13.04
CA PHE A 355 3.85 9.09 13.78
C PHE A 355 3.51 9.35 15.25
N LYS A 356 4.37 8.87 16.15
CA LYS A 356 4.28 9.20 17.57
C LYS A 356 4.82 10.61 17.85
N ALA A 357 5.92 10.96 17.19
CA ALA A 357 6.54 12.26 17.33
C ALA A 357 5.79 13.29 16.46
N LYS A 358 5.39 14.41 17.09
CA LYS A 358 4.83 15.54 16.35
C LYS A 358 5.99 16.40 15.85
N SER A 359 6.09 16.58 14.55
CA SER A 359 7.00 17.56 13.96
C SER A 359 6.54 18.96 14.36
N SER A 360 7.50 19.83 14.68
CA SER A 360 7.26 21.26 14.90
C SER A 360 8.02 22.04 13.86
N TYR A 361 7.32 22.60 12.88
CA TYR A 361 7.84 23.59 11.96
C TYR A 361 6.96 24.85 12.03
N LYS A 362 7.55 26.03 11.79
CA LYS A 362 6.88 27.34 11.93
C LYS A 362 6.44 27.94 10.60
N SER A 363 7.14 27.61 9.52
CA SER A 363 6.88 28.13 8.19
C SER A 363 7.44 27.20 7.12
N PHE A 364 6.92 27.29 5.90
CA PHE A 364 7.51 26.60 4.76
C PHE A 364 8.83 27.26 4.32
N PRO A 365 9.79 26.48 3.78
CA PRO A 365 11.05 27.01 3.27
C PRO A 365 10.90 28.12 2.24
N LYS A 366 11.80 29.10 2.30
CA LYS A 366 11.92 30.20 1.32
C LYS A 366 13.05 29.98 0.32
N ARG A 367 13.64 28.79 0.32
CA ARG A 367 14.69 28.37 -0.61
C ARG A 367 14.35 27.01 -1.21
N ILE A 368 14.45 26.91 -2.52
CA ILE A 368 14.27 25.69 -3.30
C ILE A 368 15.58 25.41 -4.03
N VAL A 369 16.19 24.26 -3.75
CA VAL A 369 17.41 23.80 -4.39
C VAL A 369 17.09 22.75 -5.45
N LEU A 370 17.68 22.93 -6.63
CA LEU A 370 17.66 22.01 -7.75
C LEU A 370 19.08 21.42 -7.92
N PRO A 371 19.35 20.18 -7.48
CA PRO A 371 20.67 19.56 -7.62
C PRO A 371 21.06 19.43 -9.09
N GLU A 372 22.09 20.13 -9.55
CA GLU A 372 22.43 20.27 -10.97
C GLU A 372 22.52 18.91 -11.67
N GLU A 373 23.18 17.95 -11.02
CA GLU A 373 23.39 16.57 -11.49
C GLU A 373 22.07 15.81 -11.72
N SER A 374 21.03 16.10 -10.95
CA SER A 374 19.72 15.46 -11.11
C SER A 374 18.96 15.95 -12.35
N TRP A 375 19.34 17.09 -12.92
CA TRP A 375 18.65 17.71 -14.06
C TRP A 375 19.41 17.53 -15.39
N LEU A 376 20.57 16.88 -15.39
CA LEU A 376 21.37 16.68 -16.62
C LEU A 376 20.76 15.66 -17.59
N SER A 377 19.98 14.71 -17.10
CA SER A 377 19.40 13.59 -17.87
C SER A 377 17.90 13.69 -18.11
N SER A 378 17.26 14.81 -17.73
CA SER A 378 15.81 14.95 -17.84
C SER A 378 15.34 15.01 -19.30
N ASN A 379 14.33 14.20 -19.63
CA ASN A 379 13.71 14.20 -20.95
C ASN A 379 13.12 15.59 -21.28
N MET A 380 13.63 16.22 -22.36
CA MET A 380 13.22 17.57 -22.80
C MET A 380 11.71 17.71 -22.97
N THR A 381 10.98 16.64 -23.30
CA THR A 381 9.52 16.69 -23.51
C THR A 381 8.72 16.85 -22.21
N SER A 382 9.29 16.51 -21.06
CA SER A 382 8.66 16.66 -19.75
C SER A 382 9.12 17.93 -19.02
N MET A 383 10.18 18.60 -19.50
CA MET A 383 10.72 19.82 -18.89
C MET A 383 9.67 20.92 -18.68
N PRO A 384 8.77 21.21 -19.64
CA PRO A 384 7.73 22.23 -19.43
C PRO A 384 6.82 21.95 -18.22
N ILE A 385 6.59 20.67 -17.89
CA ILE A 385 5.78 20.25 -16.74
C ILE A 385 6.56 20.54 -15.43
N PHE A 386 7.85 20.21 -15.39
CA PHE A 386 8.72 20.51 -14.25
C PHE A 386 8.88 22.02 -14.03
N ASP A 387 9.17 22.77 -15.10
CA ASP A 387 9.37 24.22 -15.04
C ASP A 387 8.12 24.93 -14.54
N LYS A 388 6.93 24.52 -15.02
CA LYS A 388 5.66 25.04 -14.53
C LYS A 388 5.50 24.76 -13.03
N PHE A 389 5.67 23.50 -12.61
CA PHE A 389 5.52 23.13 -11.21
C PHE A 389 6.48 23.89 -10.28
N ILE A 390 7.76 23.99 -10.65
CA ILE A 390 8.78 24.69 -9.85
C ILE A 390 8.44 26.18 -9.75
N LYS A 391 8.01 26.81 -10.84
CA LYS A 391 7.59 28.22 -10.86
C LYS A 391 6.39 28.45 -9.94
N ASP A 392 5.39 27.59 -10.04
CA ASP A 392 4.16 27.69 -9.26
C ASP A 392 4.43 27.49 -7.77
N LEU A 393 5.23 26.48 -7.41
CA LEU A 393 5.65 26.23 -6.04
C LEU A 393 6.49 27.38 -5.47
N SER A 394 7.46 27.89 -6.24
CA SER A 394 8.26 29.05 -5.86
C SER A 394 7.40 30.28 -5.60
N THR A 395 6.39 30.51 -6.45
CA THR A 395 5.44 31.62 -6.29
C THR A 395 4.57 31.44 -5.04
N LEU A 396 3.98 30.25 -4.85
CA LEU A 396 3.15 29.93 -3.69
C LEU A 396 3.91 30.12 -2.37
N LEU A 397 5.17 29.70 -2.35
CA LEU A 397 6.01 29.81 -1.16
C LEU A 397 6.71 31.16 -1.03
N GLY A 398 6.72 32.01 -2.05
CA GLY A 398 7.62 33.16 -2.11
C GLY A 398 9.09 32.75 -1.92
N ALA A 399 9.47 31.61 -2.49
CA ALA A 399 10.78 30.98 -2.32
C ALA A 399 11.71 31.26 -3.50
N LYS A 400 13.00 31.43 -3.23
CA LYS A 400 14.04 31.57 -4.24
C LYS A 400 14.46 30.19 -4.77
N VAL A 401 14.49 30.02 -6.09
CA VAL A 401 14.97 28.80 -6.76
C VAL A 401 16.46 28.94 -7.10
N GLU A 402 17.26 27.94 -6.72
CA GLU A 402 18.70 27.90 -6.96
C GLU A 402 19.11 26.55 -7.55
N ARG A 403 19.94 26.56 -8.59
CA ARG A 403 20.66 25.36 -9.03
C ARG A 403 21.96 25.25 -8.23
N VAL A 404 22.23 24.06 -7.70
CA VAL A 404 23.41 23.80 -6.87
C VAL A 404 24.18 22.64 -7.47
N ASP A 405 25.45 22.87 -7.78
CA ASP A 405 26.44 21.81 -8.06
C ASP A 405 26.71 21.07 -6.75
N THR A 406 26.00 19.96 -6.56
CA THR A 406 26.05 19.22 -5.30
C THR A 406 27.37 18.49 -5.14
N ASN A 407 27.97 18.05 -6.24
CA ASN A 407 29.25 17.39 -6.26
C ASN A 407 30.37 18.32 -5.79
N LYS A 408 30.38 19.57 -6.28
CA LYS A 408 31.30 20.61 -5.82
C LYS A 408 31.07 20.97 -4.37
N SER A 409 29.81 21.12 -3.94
CA SER A 409 29.46 21.37 -2.54
C SER A 409 30.01 20.27 -1.62
N PHE A 410 29.83 19.00 -2.01
CA PHE A 410 30.33 17.84 -1.27
C PHE A 410 31.86 17.85 -1.14
N ILE A 411 32.58 18.03 -2.25
CA ILE A 411 34.05 18.10 -2.27
C ILE A 411 34.56 19.23 -1.36
N GLN A 412 33.95 20.42 -1.46
CA GLN A 412 34.36 21.59 -0.68
C GLN A 412 34.10 21.42 0.82
N HIS A 413 32.97 20.82 1.20
CA HIS A 413 32.60 20.65 2.60
C HIS A 413 33.37 19.52 3.28
N THR A 414 33.54 18.39 2.59
CA THR A 414 34.17 17.19 3.15
C THR A 414 35.70 17.18 3.02
N GLY A 415 36.26 18.01 2.12
CA GLY A 415 37.68 17.97 1.77
C GLY A 415 38.07 16.73 0.95
N ASN A 416 37.09 15.94 0.48
CA ASN A 416 37.34 14.77 -0.36
C ASN A 416 37.86 15.17 -1.74
N LYS A 417 38.73 14.34 -2.32
CA LYS A 417 39.25 14.54 -3.68
C LYS A 417 38.27 14.11 -4.77
N GLU A 418 37.39 13.19 -4.43
CA GLU A 418 36.41 12.61 -5.34
C GLU A 418 35.00 13.12 -5.04
N GLY A 419 34.17 13.10 -6.07
CA GLY A 419 32.78 13.52 -6.00
C GLY A 419 31.84 12.51 -5.32
N ILE A 420 30.58 12.93 -5.12
CA ILE A 420 29.50 12.13 -4.51
C ILE A 420 29.43 10.74 -5.15
N SER A 421 29.35 10.68 -6.49
CA SER A 421 29.14 9.42 -7.22
C SER A 421 30.21 8.38 -6.94
N SER A 422 31.50 8.80 -6.85
CA SER A 422 32.59 7.88 -6.49
C SER A 422 32.48 7.47 -5.03
N TYR A 423 32.22 8.45 -4.16
CA TYR A 423 32.23 8.28 -2.71
C TYR A 423 31.15 7.33 -2.22
N ILE A 424 29.91 7.44 -2.72
CA ILE A 424 28.81 6.57 -2.30
C ILE A 424 28.60 5.37 -3.22
N SER A 425 29.50 5.09 -4.18
CA SER A 425 29.35 3.96 -5.11
C SER A 425 29.38 2.58 -4.44
N ASP A 426 30.00 2.50 -3.26
CA ASP A 426 30.17 1.27 -2.47
C ASP A 426 29.07 1.02 -1.44
N TYR A 427 28.06 1.89 -1.34
CA TYR A 427 26.85 1.67 -0.54
C TYR A 427 26.19 0.28 -0.69
N PRO A 428 26.25 -0.41 -1.86
CA PRO A 428 25.64 -1.74 -2.00
C PRO A 428 26.30 -2.76 -1.10
N PHE A 429 27.56 -2.57 -0.71
CA PHE A 429 28.24 -3.45 0.24
C PHE A 429 27.54 -3.46 1.59
N VAL A 430 27.03 -2.30 2.02
CA VAL A 430 26.23 -2.18 3.25
C VAL A 430 24.93 -2.97 3.11
N LEU A 431 24.17 -2.74 2.04
CA LEU A 431 22.88 -3.40 1.82
C LEU A 431 23.02 -4.93 1.69
N ILE A 432 23.99 -5.38 0.89
CA ILE A 432 24.24 -6.80 0.66
C ILE A 432 24.65 -7.49 1.97
N ARG A 433 25.60 -6.92 2.73
CA ARG A 433 26.07 -7.52 3.99
C ARG A 433 25.01 -7.49 5.08
N ASP A 434 24.28 -6.39 5.24
CA ASP A 434 23.22 -6.27 6.24
C ASP A 434 22.10 -7.28 5.93
N GLN A 435 21.64 -7.35 4.67
CA GLN A 435 20.59 -8.30 4.28
C GLN A 435 21.09 -9.76 4.38
N TRP A 436 22.33 -10.02 4.00
CA TRP A 436 22.92 -11.36 4.15
C TRP A 436 22.91 -11.82 5.61
N ARG A 437 23.36 -10.98 6.53
CA ARG A 437 23.39 -11.31 7.97
C ARG A 437 22.00 -11.45 8.57
N ALA A 438 21.10 -10.52 8.24
CA ALA A 438 19.79 -10.43 8.90
C ALA A 438 18.71 -11.34 8.28
N LEU A 439 18.90 -11.76 7.03
CA LEU A 439 17.92 -12.56 6.28
C LEU A 439 18.58 -13.76 5.57
N GLY A 440 19.62 -13.52 4.78
CA GLY A 440 20.19 -14.53 3.88
C GLY A 440 20.74 -15.77 4.58
N GLN A 441 21.63 -15.58 5.57
CA GLN A 441 22.24 -16.65 6.35
C GLN A 441 21.21 -17.51 7.12
N PRO A 442 20.33 -16.94 7.97
CA PRO A 442 19.34 -17.75 8.68
C PRO A 442 18.38 -18.45 7.72
N PHE A 443 17.90 -17.77 6.68
CA PHE A 443 17.01 -18.37 5.69
C PHE A 443 17.61 -19.60 5.00
N ILE A 444 18.86 -19.49 4.53
CA ILE A 444 19.53 -20.60 3.84
C ILE A 444 19.78 -21.77 4.80
N ALA A 445 20.23 -21.49 6.03
CA ALA A 445 20.47 -22.50 7.05
C ALA A 445 19.18 -23.27 7.39
N ASP A 446 18.11 -22.55 7.72
CA ASP A 446 16.79 -23.12 8.05
C ASP A 446 16.23 -23.94 6.88
N TYR A 447 16.36 -23.45 5.64
CA TYR A 447 15.88 -24.16 4.45
C TYR A 447 16.67 -25.45 4.18
N GLN A 448 18.00 -25.40 4.35
CA GLN A 448 18.86 -26.57 4.21
C GLN A 448 18.58 -27.60 5.29
N GLU A 449 18.38 -27.18 6.53
CA GLU A 449 18.02 -28.07 7.63
C GLU A 449 16.69 -28.80 7.35
N ARG A 450 15.67 -28.06 6.90
CA ARG A 450 14.33 -28.62 6.69
C ARG A 450 14.20 -29.47 5.42
N PHE A 451 14.87 -29.08 4.33
CA PHE A 451 14.65 -29.67 3.00
C PHE A 451 15.89 -30.33 2.38
N GLY A 452 17.06 -30.27 3.04
CA GLY A 452 18.29 -30.90 2.56
C GLY A 452 18.86 -30.32 1.27
N ARG A 453 18.47 -29.10 0.87
CA ARG A 453 18.89 -28.46 -0.39
C ARG A 453 18.94 -26.93 -0.26
N PHE A 454 19.58 -26.26 -1.22
CA PHE A 454 19.61 -24.79 -1.28
C PHE A 454 18.28 -24.22 -1.80
N PRO A 455 17.75 -23.12 -1.23
CA PRO A 455 16.52 -22.49 -1.72
C PRO A 455 16.73 -21.83 -3.08
N PHE A 456 15.70 -21.85 -3.94
CA PHE A 456 15.73 -21.03 -5.14
C PHE A 456 15.58 -19.54 -4.77
N VAL A 457 16.38 -18.70 -5.44
CA VAL A 457 16.38 -17.23 -5.27
C VAL A 457 16.41 -16.62 -6.67
N ASN A 458 15.57 -15.61 -6.91
CA ASN A 458 15.46 -14.89 -8.18
C ASN A 458 16.82 -14.28 -8.60
N PRO A 459 17.01 -13.98 -9.90
CA PRO A 459 18.29 -13.51 -10.43
C PRO A 459 18.93 -12.32 -9.70
N VAL A 460 18.18 -11.26 -9.41
CA VAL A 460 18.72 -10.04 -8.74
C VAL A 460 19.18 -10.35 -7.30
N PRO A 461 18.34 -10.85 -6.37
CA PRO A 461 18.80 -11.16 -5.02
C PRO A 461 19.88 -12.25 -5.02
N ARG A 462 19.88 -13.19 -5.96
CA ARG A 462 20.94 -14.21 -6.09
C ARG A 462 22.31 -13.58 -6.36
N THR A 463 22.38 -12.55 -7.20
CA THR A 463 23.63 -11.77 -7.40
C THR A 463 24.12 -11.17 -6.08
N GLY A 464 23.21 -10.62 -5.27
CA GLY A 464 23.53 -10.11 -3.93
C GLY A 464 24.10 -11.19 -3.01
N LEU A 465 23.44 -12.36 -2.93
CA LEU A 465 23.92 -13.48 -2.10
C LEU A 465 25.31 -13.97 -2.53
N ALA A 466 25.58 -14.02 -3.84
CA ALA A 466 26.88 -14.43 -4.36
C ALA A 466 28.01 -13.42 -4.02
N LEU A 467 27.68 -12.13 -3.96
CA LEU A 467 28.61 -11.07 -3.57
C LEU A 467 28.81 -10.98 -2.06
N ALA A 468 27.82 -11.38 -1.25
CA ALA A 468 27.86 -11.23 0.21
C ALA A 468 29.04 -11.94 0.89
N GLY A 469 29.50 -13.05 0.32
CA GLY A 469 30.68 -13.79 0.78
C GLY A 469 32.02 -13.19 0.32
N GLN A 470 32.01 -12.27 -0.64
CA GLN A 470 33.20 -11.60 -1.20
C GLN A 470 33.47 -10.24 -0.56
N ILE A 471 32.47 -9.66 0.12
CA ILE A 471 32.60 -8.38 0.81
C ILE A 471 33.18 -8.63 2.21
N ASP A 472 34.41 -8.19 2.43
CA ASP A 472 35.06 -8.24 3.74
C ASP A 472 34.57 -7.12 4.68
N GLU A 473 34.88 -7.24 5.98
CA GLU A 473 34.48 -6.25 6.98
C GLU A 473 35.06 -4.87 6.70
N SER A 474 36.30 -4.80 6.18
CA SER A 474 36.93 -3.52 5.86
C SER A 474 36.19 -2.75 4.76
N SER A 475 35.71 -3.47 3.73
CA SER A 475 34.94 -2.89 2.63
C SER A 475 33.54 -2.46 3.10
N TYR A 476 32.93 -3.25 3.99
CA TYR A 476 31.68 -2.89 4.63
C TYR A 476 31.81 -1.64 5.50
N ASP A 477 32.80 -1.59 6.39
CA ASP A 477 33.03 -0.47 7.31
C ASP A 477 33.34 0.82 6.55
N LYS A 478 34.13 0.72 5.47
CA LYS A 478 34.39 1.85 4.56
C LYS A 478 33.09 2.37 3.94
N ALA A 479 32.28 1.50 3.34
CA ALA A 479 31.01 1.91 2.71
C ALA A 479 30.01 2.48 3.74
N ALA A 480 29.96 1.91 4.95
CA ALA A 480 29.14 2.43 6.04
C ALA A 480 29.60 3.83 6.48
N HIS A 481 30.92 4.03 6.61
CA HIS A 481 31.48 5.35 6.90
C HIS A 481 31.16 6.37 5.79
N HIS A 482 31.25 5.97 4.52
CA HIS A 482 30.89 6.84 3.40
C HIS A 482 29.43 7.28 3.45
N LEU A 483 28.50 6.39 3.82
CA LEU A 483 27.10 6.76 4.02
C LEU A 483 26.92 7.80 5.14
N GLU A 484 27.63 7.66 6.26
CA GLU A 484 27.54 8.63 7.35
C GLU A 484 28.09 10.01 6.95
N VAL A 485 29.22 10.07 6.25
CA VAL A 485 29.78 11.33 5.75
C VAL A 485 28.85 11.98 4.72
N TYR A 486 28.25 11.19 3.82
CA TYR A 486 27.24 11.70 2.89
C TYR A 486 26.03 12.27 3.62
N LYS A 487 25.53 11.55 4.63
CA LYS A 487 24.40 11.98 5.46
C LYS A 487 24.71 13.27 6.21
N GLU A 488 25.87 13.39 6.84
CA GLU A 488 26.30 14.61 7.54
C GLU A 488 26.36 15.81 6.59
N TRP A 489 26.98 15.64 5.42
CA TRP A 489 27.02 16.69 4.42
C TRP A 489 25.62 17.06 3.92
N TYR A 490 24.79 16.08 3.54
CA TYR A 490 23.48 16.34 2.95
C TYR A 490 22.57 17.06 3.94
N THR A 491 22.53 16.56 5.17
CA THR A 491 21.71 17.16 6.23
C THR A 491 22.23 18.52 6.65
N SER A 492 23.54 18.78 6.67
CA SER A 492 24.05 20.10 7.05
C SER A 492 24.01 21.15 5.94
N GLN A 493 24.24 20.75 4.68
CA GLN A 493 24.43 21.68 3.55
C GLN A 493 23.18 21.87 2.69
N LEU A 494 22.34 20.83 2.54
CA LEU A 494 21.19 20.87 1.65
C LEU A 494 19.86 21.01 2.38
N VAL A 495 19.67 20.32 3.51
CA VAL A 495 18.39 20.31 4.25
C VAL A 495 18.57 20.35 5.78
N PRO A 496 19.18 21.43 6.33
CA PRO A 496 19.50 21.52 7.77
C PRO A 496 18.29 21.59 8.69
N THR A 497 17.21 22.23 8.26
CA THR A 497 15.97 22.36 9.05
C THR A 497 14.73 22.33 8.16
N CYS A 498 13.55 22.27 8.77
CA CYS A 498 12.28 22.25 8.04
C CYS A 498 11.91 23.60 7.41
N GLU A 499 12.50 24.70 7.88
CA GLU A 499 12.27 26.07 7.41
C GLU A 499 13.34 26.57 6.43
N ASP A 500 14.46 25.85 6.27
CA ASP A 500 15.60 26.33 5.49
C ASP A 500 15.40 26.11 3.99
N THR A 501 15.38 24.85 3.55
CA THR A 501 15.47 24.49 2.14
C THR A 501 14.58 23.30 1.79
N LEU A 502 13.93 23.35 0.62
CA LEU A 502 13.39 22.17 -0.08
C LEU A 502 14.36 21.77 -1.19
N VAL A 503 14.65 20.48 -1.32
CA VAL A 503 15.38 19.96 -2.49
C VAL A 503 14.39 19.30 -3.44
N ILE A 504 14.42 19.69 -4.72
CA ILE A 504 13.51 19.18 -5.75
C ILE A 504 14.30 18.60 -6.92
N TYR A 505 13.89 17.40 -7.35
CA TYR A 505 14.52 16.69 -8.46
C TYR A 505 13.46 15.99 -9.34
N PRO A 506 13.76 15.74 -10.62
CA PRO A 506 12.88 14.96 -11.48
C PRO A 506 12.92 13.51 -10.99
N LEU A 507 11.85 13.06 -10.34
CA LEU A 507 11.73 11.68 -9.91
C LEU A 507 11.36 10.80 -11.10
N GLY A 508 10.29 11.17 -11.82
CA GLY A 508 9.86 10.48 -13.03
C GLY A 508 9.57 11.42 -14.18
N THR A 509 10.23 11.17 -15.31
CA THR A 509 10.05 11.97 -16.53
C THR A 509 8.94 11.43 -17.43
N GLY A 510 8.16 10.45 -16.98
CA GLY A 510 7.21 9.70 -17.81
C GLY A 510 7.89 8.86 -18.89
N ALA A 511 9.10 8.36 -18.61
CA ALA A 511 9.82 7.47 -19.53
C ALA A 511 9.14 6.10 -19.62
N GLU A 512 9.21 5.51 -20.81
CA GLU A 512 8.76 4.15 -21.08
C GLU A 512 9.75 3.16 -20.45
N LEU A 513 9.20 2.13 -19.80
CA LEU A 513 9.97 0.97 -19.35
C LEU A 513 9.08 -0.25 -19.58
N TYR A 514 9.18 -0.82 -20.77
CA TYR A 514 8.34 -1.93 -21.19
C TYR A 514 8.67 -3.19 -20.39
N ARG A 515 7.62 -3.93 -20.07
CA ARG A 515 7.67 -5.10 -19.19
C ARG A 515 8.49 -6.26 -19.77
N ASP A 516 8.72 -6.32 -21.07
CA ASP A 516 9.51 -7.32 -21.77
C ASP A 516 10.93 -6.84 -22.10
N GLN A 517 11.27 -5.58 -21.80
CA GLN A 517 12.56 -4.99 -22.13
C GLN A 517 13.74 -5.75 -21.51
N SER A 518 13.58 -6.28 -20.29
CA SER A 518 14.64 -7.05 -19.60
C SER A 518 15.01 -8.37 -20.28
N LEU A 519 14.17 -8.89 -21.20
CA LEU A 519 14.51 -10.08 -21.98
C LEU A 519 15.66 -9.83 -22.95
N ASN A 520 15.93 -8.56 -23.27
CA ASN A 520 16.95 -8.14 -24.25
C ASN A 520 18.13 -7.42 -23.59
N THR A 521 18.22 -7.38 -22.26
CA THR A 521 19.29 -6.69 -21.53
C THR A 521 20.32 -7.65 -20.94
N SER A 522 21.51 -7.13 -20.64
CA SER A 522 22.57 -7.82 -19.89
C SER A 522 22.07 -8.42 -18.56
N PRO A 523 22.82 -9.39 -17.97
CA PRO A 523 22.43 -10.03 -16.72
C PRO A 523 22.11 -9.02 -15.61
N PRO A 524 21.14 -9.32 -14.74
CA PRO A 524 20.72 -8.39 -13.70
C PRO A 524 21.84 -8.14 -12.68
N THR A 525 22.08 -6.87 -12.41
CA THR A 525 22.90 -6.39 -11.28
C THR A 525 22.07 -6.37 -10.00
N PHE A 526 22.71 -6.49 -8.82
CA PHE A 526 22.02 -6.35 -7.53
C PHE A 526 21.33 -4.98 -7.39
N LEU A 527 21.80 -3.97 -8.12
CA LEU A 527 21.19 -2.65 -8.22
C LEU A 527 20.69 -2.35 -9.64
N PRO A 528 19.40 -2.03 -9.84
CA PRO A 528 18.92 -1.34 -11.03
C PRO A 528 19.03 0.21 -10.87
N PRO A 529 18.78 1.01 -11.93
CA PRO A 529 19.54 2.23 -12.26
C PRO A 529 19.04 3.57 -11.65
N GLU A 530 18.12 3.58 -10.68
CA GLU A 530 17.50 4.83 -10.19
C GLU A 530 18.41 5.59 -9.21
N ALA A 531 19.55 6.09 -9.69
CA ALA A 531 20.51 6.89 -8.92
C ALA A 531 19.87 8.11 -8.22
N HIS A 532 18.76 8.63 -8.77
CA HIS A 532 18.08 9.82 -8.28
C HIS A 532 17.44 9.62 -6.89
N THR A 533 16.92 8.43 -6.58
CA THR A 533 16.27 8.15 -5.30
C THR A 533 17.26 7.86 -4.16
N LEU A 534 18.54 7.64 -4.48
CA LEU A 534 19.57 7.36 -3.48
C LEU A 534 19.82 8.57 -2.56
N GLN A 535 19.59 9.80 -3.02
CA GLN A 535 19.88 11.04 -2.29
C GLN A 535 19.27 11.05 -0.87
N ALA A 536 17.94 11.03 -0.80
CA ALA A 536 17.24 11.01 0.48
C ALA A 536 17.44 9.69 1.25
N ALA A 537 17.66 8.59 0.52
CA ALA A 537 17.87 7.29 1.13
C ALA A 537 19.15 7.23 1.94
N ALA A 538 20.28 7.59 1.32
CA ALA A 538 21.60 7.62 1.94
C ALA A 538 21.68 8.69 3.04
N ALA A 539 20.99 9.83 2.87
CA ALA A 539 20.93 10.86 3.89
C ALA A 539 19.95 10.57 5.04
N GLY A 540 19.07 9.57 4.92
CA GLY A 540 18.10 9.22 5.97
C GLY A 540 17.01 10.28 6.20
N VAL A 541 16.72 11.10 5.19
CA VAL A 541 15.76 12.23 5.24
C VAL A 541 14.45 11.89 4.51
N PRO A 542 13.34 12.60 4.77
CA PRO A 542 12.08 12.32 4.13
C PRO A 542 12.05 12.83 2.68
N ASP A 543 11.37 12.09 1.81
CA ASP A 543 11.24 12.39 0.38
C ASP A 543 9.87 11.98 -0.13
N TYR A 544 9.13 12.97 -0.64
CA TYR A 544 7.77 12.81 -1.12
C TYR A 544 7.73 12.72 -2.65
N ALA A 545 7.34 11.56 -3.16
CA ALA A 545 6.97 11.37 -4.56
C ALA A 545 5.61 12.01 -4.84
N VAL A 546 5.59 12.99 -5.75
CA VAL A 546 4.42 13.79 -6.08
C VAL A 546 4.17 13.77 -7.60
N PRO A 547 3.00 13.26 -8.07
CA PRO A 547 2.61 13.34 -9.47
C PRO A 547 2.24 14.79 -9.82
N ILE A 548 2.83 15.34 -10.88
CA ILE A 548 2.67 16.76 -11.25
C ILE A 548 2.15 16.97 -12.68
N GLY A 549 2.02 15.90 -13.46
CA GLY A 549 1.54 15.99 -14.83
C GLY A 549 1.67 14.70 -15.59
N VAL A 550 1.34 14.71 -16.87
CA VAL A 550 1.45 13.54 -17.74
C VAL A 550 2.24 13.87 -19.00
N ARG A 551 3.11 12.96 -19.42
CA ARG A 551 3.80 13.03 -20.70
C ARG A 551 3.09 12.13 -21.69
N THR A 552 2.85 12.65 -22.88
CA THR A 552 2.27 11.90 -23.99
C THR A 552 3.37 11.20 -24.79
N PHE A 553 3.13 9.97 -25.24
CA PHE A 553 4.08 9.18 -26.03
C PHE A 553 3.37 8.27 -27.05
N ASN A 554 4.09 7.76 -28.03
CA ASN A 554 3.58 6.79 -28.99
C ASN A 554 3.92 5.38 -28.51
N SER A 555 2.92 4.63 -28.07
CA SER A 555 3.15 3.28 -27.56
C SER A 555 3.43 2.29 -28.70
N SER A 556 4.48 1.49 -28.56
CA SER A 556 4.77 0.34 -29.43
C SER A 556 3.85 -0.85 -29.19
N VAL A 557 3.11 -0.87 -28.08
CA VAL A 557 2.20 -1.97 -27.71
C VAL A 557 0.80 -1.67 -28.22
N SER A 558 0.25 -0.50 -27.88
CA SER A 558 -1.11 -0.15 -28.28
C SER A 558 -1.21 0.52 -29.65
N MET A 559 -0.07 0.82 -30.29
CA MET A 559 0.02 1.49 -31.60
C MET A 559 -0.77 2.81 -31.66
N ARG A 560 -0.89 3.50 -30.52
CA ARG A 560 -1.57 4.79 -30.38
C ARG A 560 -0.84 5.68 -29.41
N GLN A 561 -1.28 6.93 -29.38
CA GLN A 561 -0.80 7.89 -28.40
C GLN A 561 -1.34 7.56 -27.01
N GLU A 562 -0.44 7.41 -26.04
CA GLU A 562 -0.73 7.09 -24.64
C GLU A 562 -0.10 8.13 -23.71
N LYS A 563 -0.40 8.06 -22.40
CA LYS A 563 0.07 9.01 -21.40
C LYS A 563 0.72 8.30 -20.21
N LEU A 564 1.88 8.79 -19.77
CA LEU A 564 2.57 8.32 -18.57
C LEU A 564 2.71 9.42 -17.51
N PRO A 565 2.71 9.06 -16.22
CA PRO A 565 2.93 10.00 -15.13
C PRO A 565 4.28 10.72 -15.21
N VAL A 566 4.26 12.01 -14.88
CA VAL A 566 5.45 12.82 -14.58
C VAL A 566 5.39 13.18 -13.10
N SER A 567 6.51 13.03 -12.40
CA SER A 567 6.55 13.17 -10.93
C SER A 567 7.85 13.82 -10.49
N VAL A 568 7.78 14.58 -9.39
CA VAL A 568 8.93 15.13 -8.68
C VAL A 568 9.13 14.41 -7.36
N GLY A 569 10.38 14.37 -6.90
CA GLY A 569 10.71 14.10 -5.52
C GLY A 569 10.92 15.44 -4.81
N ILE A 570 10.37 15.57 -3.61
CA ILE A 570 10.50 16.75 -2.77
C ILE A 570 11.07 16.31 -1.43
N ILE A 571 12.31 16.70 -1.17
CA ILE A 571 13.09 16.30 0.00
C ILE A 571 13.08 17.43 1.02
N GLY A 572 12.82 17.09 2.27
CA GLY A 572 12.95 17.98 3.43
C GLY A 572 14.07 17.52 4.36
N GLY A 573 14.33 18.28 5.43
CA GLY A 573 15.27 17.87 6.48
C GLY A 573 14.78 16.69 7.30
N ALA A 574 15.67 16.07 8.06
CA ALA A 574 15.30 15.00 8.99
C ALA A 574 14.22 15.50 9.99
N GLY A 575 13.14 14.75 10.15
CA GLY A 575 11.98 15.09 10.99
C GLY A 575 10.97 16.06 10.34
N CYS A 576 11.18 16.44 9.09
CA CYS A 576 10.30 17.36 8.35
C CYS A 576 9.18 16.67 7.56
N ASP A 577 8.91 15.40 7.84
CA ASP A 577 7.88 14.58 7.20
C ASP A 577 6.52 15.28 7.17
N GLN A 578 6.12 15.84 8.33
CA GLN A 578 4.86 16.56 8.49
C GLN A 578 4.79 17.83 7.64
N MET A 579 5.90 18.57 7.53
CA MET A 579 6.00 19.77 6.71
C MET A 579 5.77 19.43 5.24
N LEU A 580 6.39 18.34 4.74
CA LEU A 580 6.15 17.88 3.37
C LEU A 580 4.69 17.49 3.15
N LEU A 581 4.07 16.78 4.10
CA LEU A 581 2.66 16.39 3.99
C LEU A 581 1.71 17.59 3.99
N ASP A 582 1.99 18.61 4.81
CA ASP A 582 1.22 19.85 4.83
C ASP A 582 1.43 20.68 3.57
N LEU A 583 2.65 20.69 3.02
CA LEU A 583 2.96 21.36 1.76
C LEU A 583 2.15 20.79 0.59
N ILE A 584 2.06 19.46 0.45
CA ILE A 584 1.33 18.86 -0.68
C ILE A 584 -0.17 19.09 -0.58
N VAL A 585 -0.74 19.08 0.63
CA VAL A 585 -2.15 19.44 0.81
C VAL A 585 -2.38 20.92 0.49
N LYS A 586 -1.47 21.81 0.92
CA LYS A 586 -1.53 23.24 0.56
C LYS A 586 -1.49 23.44 -0.96
N LEU A 587 -0.66 22.70 -1.69
CA LEU A 587 -0.67 22.72 -3.16
C LEU A 587 -2.04 22.31 -3.71
N GLY A 588 -2.66 21.25 -3.17
CA GLY A 588 -4.01 20.82 -3.55
C GLY A 588 -5.10 21.85 -3.26
N ASP A 589 -4.97 22.60 -2.18
CA ASP A 589 -5.98 23.57 -1.74
C ASP A 589 -5.83 24.95 -2.41
N GLU A 590 -4.61 25.34 -2.79
CA GLU A 590 -4.31 26.73 -3.23
C GLU A 590 -3.72 26.87 -4.64
N LEU A 591 -3.17 25.80 -5.24
CA LEU A 591 -2.55 25.89 -6.56
C LEU A 591 -3.49 25.40 -7.66
N ASP A 592 -4.02 26.34 -8.46
CA ASP A 592 -4.85 26.04 -9.62
C ASP A 592 -4.14 25.08 -10.60
N GLY A 593 -4.81 23.96 -10.89
CA GLY A 593 -4.31 22.92 -11.79
C GLY A 593 -3.39 21.90 -11.14
N PHE A 594 -3.09 22.00 -9.84
CA PHE A 594 -2.55 20.89 -9.08
C PHE A 594 -3.68 19.97 -8.61
N HIS A 595 -3.49 18.66 -8.76
CA HIS A 595 -4.50 17.67 -8.43
C HIS A 595 -4.08 16.90 -7.17
N GLY A 596 -4.75 17.15 -6.04
CA GLY A 596 -4.50 16.44 -4.79
C GLY A 596 -5.00 14.98 -4.75
N VAL A 597 -5.75 14.56 -5.78
CA VAL A 597 -6.28 13.19 -5.93
C VAL A 597 -6.04 12.72 -7.36
N VAL A 598 -5.51 11.52 -7.52
CA VAL A 598 -5.37 10.84 -8.83
C VAL A 598 -6.45 9.77 -9.02
N LYS A 599 -6.80 9.50 -10.28
CA LYS A 599 -7.75 8.44 -10.67
C LYS A 599 -7.06 7.09 -10.83
N THR A 600 -7.84 6.00 -10.76
CA THR A 600 -7.39 4.67 -11.20
C THR A 600 -7.48 4.51 -12.72
N GLY A 601 -6.92 3.42 -13.24
CA GLY A 601 -6.99 3.04 -14.65
C GLY A 601 -5.91 3.67 -15.52
N ARG A 602 -6.20 3.82 -16.82
CA ARG A 602 -5.23 4.16 -17.85
C ARG A 602 -4.55 5.52 -17.67
N THR A 603 -5.28 6.49 -17.14
CA THR A 603 -4.83 7.86 -16.93
C THR A 603 -5.00 8.25 -15.47
N MET A 604 -4.06 9.02 -14.93
CA MET A 604 -4.12 9.45 -13.53
C MET A 604 -4.99 10.69 -13.29
N TRP A 605 -5.43 11.38 -14.36
CA TRP A 605 -6.33 12.54 -14.33
C TRP A 605 -7.66 12.25 -15.00
#